data_AF-A0A833W8G1-F1
#
_entry.id   AF-A0A833W8G1-F1
#
_cell.length_a   1.000
_cell.length_b   1.000
_cell.length_c   1.000
_cell.angle_alpha   90.00
_cell.angle_beta   90.00
_cell.angle_gamma   90.00
#
_symmetry.space_group_name_H-M   'P 1'
#
loop_
_entity.id
_entity.type
_entity.pdbx_description
1 polymer ?
#
loop_
_entity_poly.entity_id
_entity_poly.type
_entity_poly.pdbx_seq_one_letter_code
_entity_poly.pdbx_strand_id
1 'polypeptide(L)'
;MTAFTHVPLEHKKVPMQELPEEVAKTLAMVVPVQENIDISLLQERIRAGGRELWDPANQKDNVPVRRAGHDTWGIGKVVFIFCDDYLQKVFTFPWFHSWQKELDPIFEQINIPVNRIVRCILASMPAGADIPVHHDTGSWVHFTHRMHIPVFTSPDIDFMVGPNDQNMQRYELKQGNLYELNNISRHRVKNNWDQHRVHLIFDYVDESFPINRMDLKQGTTVWQTRRSVDLSTDYGKRVPPSFVIIGAQKAGTTSLYDYILQHDLVWPAKRKETHYFDWRWNKELPDPSTPEGAEKHLRYFEDTFLERNILYRFPSLMSGEATPSYMLGGKTVLTRMRQVIPHCRKILAIMRNPVERAYSHYSMTADTEGSEKQKRNRGHHHLQGRSFEQIVDDEIQELSKLGVHPDMSFEEFDDKVMHKRLDFDHGAHSFVARGLYALQLSGWIEAYSKENVLLLTLDEFKTTENLYTTMDKVFNFLDLPYHRIKDTSAKNTRKYDPIDDAVRAKLTAFYAPYNERLYTLLERNIGW
;
A
#
# COMPACT_ATOMS: atom_id res chain seq x y z
N MET A 1 34.65 15.72 16.69
CA MET A 1 33.39 14.99 16.43
C MET A 1 32.89 14.49 17.77
N THR A 2 31.64 14.79 18.12
CA THR A 2 30.98 14.26 19.32
C THR A 2 31.05 12.72 19.28
N ALA A 3 31.57 12.09 20.32
CA ALA A 3 31.54 10.63 20.44
C ALA A 3 30.07 10.22 20.65
N PHE A 4 29.47 9.58 19.66
CA PHE A 4 28.11 9.06 19.76
C PHE A 4 28.09 7.89 20.74
N THR A 5 27.18 7.91 21.72
CA THR A 5 26.93 6.76 22.61
C THR A 5 25.94 5.76 21.98
N HIS A 6 25.18 6.21 20.99
CA HIS A 6 24.25 5.45 20.15
C HIS A 6 24.01 6.23 18.85
N VAL A 7 23.43 5.60 17.83
CA VAL A 7 23.03 6.25 16.57
C VAL A 7 21.64 6.88 16.75
N PRO A 8 21.50 8.22 16.66
CA PRO A 8 20.19 8.89 16.75
C PRO A 8 19.19 8.35 15.71
N LEU A 9 17.90 8.21 16.09
CA LEU A 9 16.86 7.72 15.16
C LEU A 9 16.68 8.63 13.94
N GLU A 10 16.89 9.94 14.08
CA GLU A 10 16.88 10.90 12.96
C GLU A 10 17.97 10.63 11.90
N HIS A 11 19.03 9.90 12.28
CA HIS A 11 20.06 9.43 11.36
C HIS A 11 19.68 8.12 10.65
N LYS A 12 18.68 7.38 11.15
CA LYS A 12 18.18 6.14 10.55
C LYS A 12 17.23 6.48 9.40
N LYS A 13 17.50 6.01 8.19
CA LYS A 13 16.67 6.30 7.00
C LYS A 13 16.60 5.09 6.09
N VAL A 14 15.49 4.89 5.39
CA VAL A 14 15.44 3.90 4.29
C VAL A 14 16.36 4.39 3.18
N PRO A 15 17.44 3.67 2.84
CA PRO A 15 18.37 4.12 1.82
C PRO A 15 17.72 3.99 0.45
N MET A 16 17.38 5.13 -0.13
CA MET A 16 16.79 5.22 -1.48
C MET A 16 17.86 5.41 -2.56
N GLN A 17 19.07 5.86 -2.17
CA GLN A 17 20.25 6.12 -3.00
C GLN A 17 21.52 6.05 -2.12
N GLU A 18 22.70 6.16 -2.73
CA GLU A 18 23.98 6.29 -2.00
C GLU A 18 24.01 7.58 -1.18
N LEU A 19 24.77 7.55 -0.07
CA LEU A 19 24.94 8.73 0.78
C LEU A 19 25.96 9.69 0.18
N PRO A 20 25.62 10.98 -0.01
CA PRO A 20 26.62 12.00 -0.35
C PRO A 20 27.73 12.03 0.71
N GLU A 21 28.98 12.10 0.27
CA GLU A 21 30.14 12.04 1.18
C GLU A 21 30.10 13.10 2.29
N GLU A 22 29.63 14.31 1.98
CA GLU A 22 29.52 15.39 2.97
C GLU A 22 28.51 15.07 4.08
N VAL A 23 27.41 14.38 3.76
CA VAL A 23 26.44 13.91 4.77
C VAL A 23 27.02 12.74 5.55
N ALA A 24 27.80 11.86 4.89
CA ALA A 24 28.41 10.71 5.55
C ALA A 24 29.42 11.12 6.65
N LYS A 25 30.16 12.23 6.45
CA LYS A 25 31.14 12.74 7.43
C LYS A 25 30.52 13.12 8.78
N THR A 26 29.22 13.41 8.82
CA THR A 26 28.52 13.79 10.05
C THR A 26 27.81 12.60 10.73
N LEU A 27 27.85 11.40 10.14
CA LEU A 27 27.14 10.23 10.62
C LEU A 27 28.12 9.16 11.13
N ALA A 28 27.88 8.63 12.33
CA ALA A 28 28.52 7.40 12.76
C ALA A 28 27.85 6.20 12.06
N MET A 29 28.65 5.37 11.39
CA MET A 29 28.16 4.19 10.67
C MET A 29 28.10 2.95 11.57
N VAL A 30 29.10 2.78 12.43
CA VAL A 30 29.16 1.76 13.47
C VAL A 30 29.56 2.43 14.78
N VAL A 31 28.78 2.23 15.83
CA VAL A 31 29.03 2.80 17.16
C VAL A 31 29.27 1.64 18.13
N PRO A 32 30.47 1.50 18.73
CA PRO A 32 30.67 0.63 19.88
C PRO A 32 29.88 1.17 21.07
N VAL A 33 29.02 0.34 21.67
CA VAL A 33 28.10 0.75 22.74
C VAL A 33 28.58 0.26 24.09
N GLN A 34 28.95 -1.02 24.19
CA GLN A 34 29.37 -1.64 25.44
C GLN A 34 30.34 -2.80 25.17
N GLU A 35 31.28 -3.03 26.07
CA GLU A 35 32.25 -4.13 25.99
C GLU A 35 32.03 -5.15 27.10
N ASN A 36 32.57 -6.36 26.92
CA ASN A 36 32.62 -7.42 27.94
C ASN A 36 31.24 -7.89 28.43
N ILE A 37 30.31 -8.09 27.50
CA ILE A 37 29.01 -8.72 27.77
C ILE A 37 29.21 -10.20 27.99
N ASP A 38 28.67 -10.74 29.08
CA ASP A 38 28.72 -12.16 29.36
C ASP A 38 27.76 -12.91 28.45
N ILE A 39 28.34 -13.61 27.48
CA ILE A 39 27.63 -14.44 26.50
C ILE A 39 27.93 -15.93 26.69
N SER A 40 28.51 -16.33 27.83
CA SER A 40 28.98 -17.69 28.08
C SER A 40 27.87 -18.74 27.93
N LEU A 41 26.72 -18.52 28.56
CA LEU A 41 25.56 -19.41 28.47
C LEU A 41 25.03 -19.55 27.04
N LEU A 42 24.98 -18.44 26.30
CA LEU A 42 24.58 -18.45 24.90
C LEU A 42 25.57 -19.24 24.03
N GLN A 43 26.87 -19.07 24.27
CA GLN A 43 27.92 -19.82 23.58
C GLN A 43 27.86 -21.32 23.87
N GLU A 44 27.65 -21.72 25.13
CA GLU A 44 27.49 -23.12 25.53
C GLU A 44 26.32 -23.77 24.80
N ARG A 45 25.16 -23.11 24.77
CA ARG A 45 23.97 -23.62 24.08
C ARG A 45 24.17 -23.75 22.58
N ILE A 46 24.81 -22.78 21.94
CA ILE A 46 25.11 -22.84 20.50
C ILE A 46 26.09 -23.98 20.18
N ARG A 47 27.15 -24.15 20.99
CA ARG A 47 28.09 -25.27 20.83
C ARG A 47 27.41 -26.63 20.99
N ALA A 48 26.52 -26.76 21.99
CA ALA A 48 25.76 -27.99 22.23
C ALA A 48 24.82 -28.33 21.07
N GLY A 49 24.19 -27.33 20.44
CA GLY A 49 23.31 -27.52 19.28
C GLY A 49 24.04 -27.86 17.97
N GLY A 50 25.32 -27.52 17.86
CA GLY A 50 26.16 -27.86 16.71
C GLY A 50 25.61 -27.31 15.37
N ARG A 51 25.83 -28.07 14.28
CA ARG A 51 25.32 -27.69 12.94
C ARG A 51 23.82 -27.84 12.82
N GLU A 52 23.23 -28.81 13.52
CA GLU A 52 21.81 -29.14 13.45
C GLU A 52 20.91 -27.98 13.91
N LEU A 53 21.40 -27.12 14.81
CA LEU A 53 20.71 -25.90 15.26
C LEU A 53 20.28 -24.99 14.10
N TRP A 54 21.09 -24.93 13.05
CA TRP A 54 20.91 -24.00 11.94
C TRP A 54 20.06 -24.56 10.81
N ASP A 55 19.79 -25.86 10.81
CA ASP A 55 18.97 -26.52 9.79
C ASP A 55 17.48 -26.22 10.06
N PRO A 56 16.77 -25.55 9.13
CA PRO A 56 15.33 -25.31 9.26
C PRO A 56 14.51 -26.59 9.51
N ALA A 57 14.96 -27.75 9.02
CA ALA A 57 14.29 -29.03 9.23
C ALA A 57 14.30 -29.50 10.70
N ASN A 58 15.27 -29.02 11.49
CA ASN A 58 15.42 -29.35 12.91
C ASN A 58 14.77 -28.32 13.85
N GLN A 59 14.35 -27.17 13.33
CA GLN A 59 13.65 -26.14 14.11
C GLN A 59 12.14 -26.43 14.24
N LYS A 60 11.75 -27.70 14.42
CA LYS A 60 10.34 -28.16 14.39
C LYS A 60 9.48 -27.61 15.53
N ASP A 61 10.09 -27.40 16.69
CA ASP A 61 9.44 -26.79 17.85
C ASP A 61 9.48 -25.25 17.80
N ASN A 62 10.09 -24.69 16.75
CA ASN A 62 9.98 -23.29 16.39
C ASN A 62 8.99 -23.13 15.22
N VAL A 63 8.62 -21.88 14.92
CA VAL A 63 7.77 -21.58 13.76
C VAL A 63 8.65 -21.41 12.51
N PRO A 64 8.46 -22.23 11.46
CA PRO A 64 9.21 -22.06 10.22
C PRO A 64 8.77 -20.79 9.50
N VAL A 65 9.75 -19.93 9.16
CA VAL A 65 9.51 -18.74 8.34
C VAL A 65 9.75 -19.10 6.88
N ARG A 66 8.65 -19.24 6.11
CA ARG A 66 8.75 -19.50 4.67
C ARG A 66 8.82 -18.19 3.90
N ARG A 67 9.96 -17.95 3.24
CA ARG A 67 10.16 -16.79 2.36
C ARG A 67 10.22 -17.23 0.90
N ALA A 68 9.51 -16.53 0.02
CA ALA A 68 9.65 -16.75 -1.41
C ALA A 68 11.03 -16.25 -1.89
N GLY A 69 11.99 -17.17 -2.06
CA GLY A 69 13.17 -16.94 -2.90
C GLY A 69 14.55 -16.77 -2.24
N HIS A 70 14.75 -16.86 -0.92
CA HIS A 70 16.10 -16.72 -0.34
C HIS A 70 16.37 -17.60 0.90
N ASP A 71 17.25 -18.60 0.70
CA ASP A 71 18.35 -19.02 1.59
C ASP A 71 19.67 -19.09 0.76
N THR A 72 19.79 -18.19 -0.23
CA THR A 72 20.74 -18.27 -1.36
C THR A 72 22.22 -18.20 -0.96
N TRP A 73 22.53 -17.72 0.24
CA TRP A 73 23.91 -17.52 0.73
C TRP A 73 24.30 -18.52 1.83
N GLY A 74 23.46 -19.52 2.15
CA GLY A 74 23.78 -20.55 3.12
C GLY A 74 23.91 -20.06 4.57
N ILE A 75 23.32 -18.90 4.89
CA ILE A 75 23.32 -18.33 6.25
C ILE A 75 22.27 -19.03 7.10
N GLY A 76 22.72 -19.70 8.17
CA GLY A 76 21.87 -20.27 9.19
C GLY A 76 21.24 -19.20 10.06
N LYS A 77 19.99 -19.39 10.49
CA LYS A 77 19.29 -18.43 11.36
C LYS A 77 18.42 -19.12 12.40
N VAL A 78 18.39 -18.55 13.60
CA VAL A 78 17.37 -18.83 14.61
C VAL A 78 16.61 -17.54 14.85
N VAL A 79 15.29 -17.58 14.70
CA VAL A 79 14.43 -16.40 14.89
C VAL A 79 13.73 -16.52 16.24
N PHE A 80 13.90 -15.49 17.08
CA PHE A 80 13.27 -15.38 18.38
C PHE A 80 12.15 -14.35 18.38
N ILE A 81 12.41 -13.17 17.81
CA ILE A 81 11.42 -12.10 17.66
C ILE A 81 11.55 -11.57 16.24
N PHE A 82 10.43 -11.27 15.59
CA PHE A 82 10.41 -10.72 14.24
C PHE A 82 9.28 -9.72 14.06
N CYS A 83 9.47 -8.67 13.28
CA CYS A 83 8.40 -7.76 12.87
C CYS A 83 8.22 -7.76 11.35
N ASP A 84 7.04 -7.38 10.89
CA ASP A 84 6.83 -7.08 9.46
C ASP A 84 7.60 -5.83 9.00
N ASP A 85 7.64 -5.61 7.69
CA ASP A 85 8.49 -4.57 7.09
C ASP A 85 8.11 -3.15 7.54
N TYR A 86 6.83 -2.95 7.88
CA TYR A 86 6.23 -1.69 8.31
C TYR A 86 6.11 -1.57 9.83
N LEU A 87 6.62 -2.53 10.59
CA LEU A 87 6.56 -2.60 12.05
C LEU A 87 5.12 -2.56 12.61
N GLN A 88 4.14 -3.08 11.86
CA GLN A 88 2.73 -3.10 12.29
C GLN A 88 2.44 -4.21 13.30
N LYS A 89 3.16 -5.33 13.21
CA LYS A 89 3.09 -6.46 14.13
C LYS A 89 4.49 -6.95 14.50
N VAL A 90 4.62 -7.37 15.75
CA VAL A 90 5.79 -8.04 16.31
C VAL A 90 5.39 -9.44 16.75
N PHE A 91 6.13 -10.44 16.30
CA PHE A 91 5.89 -11.85 16.53
C PHE A 91 6.98 -12.40 17.44
N THR A 92 6.60 -12.94 18.59
CA THR A 92 7.49 -13.68 19.48
C THR A 92 7.39 -15.17 19.13
N PHE A 93 8.52 -15.79 18.83
CA PHE A 93 8.61 -17.21 18.44
C PHE A 93 8.75 -18.10 19.68
N PRO A 94 8.27 -19.37 19.65
CA PRO A 94 8.35 -20.27 20.80
C PRO A 94 9.75 -20.43 21.39
N TRP A 95 10.78 -20.41 20.53
CA TRP A 95 12.16 -20.54 20.99
C TRP A 95 12.68 -19.33 21.76
N PHE A 96 12.03 -18.17 21.69
CA PHE A 96 12.40 -17.05 22.56
C PHE A 96 12.21 -17.44 24.03
N HIS A 97 11.05 -18.03 24.36
CA HIS A 97 10.73 -18.50 25.71
C HIS A 97 11.66 -19.61 26.18
N SER A 98 12.04 -20.55 25.30
CA SER A 98 12.94 -21.64 25.70
C SER A 98 14.41 -21.26 25.81
N TRP A 99 14.79 -20.05 25.35
CA TRP A 99 16.17 -19.50 25.40
C TRP A 99 16.32 -18.34 26.39
N GLN A 100 15.32 -18.06 27.23
CA GLN A 100 15.35 -16.96 28.20
C GLN A 100 16.54 -17.05 29.16
N LYS A 101 16.91 -18.26 29.60
CA LYS A 101 18.06 -18.47 30.48
C LYS A 101 19.37 -17.91 29.90
N GLU A 102 19.54 -17.98 28.58
CA GLU A 102 20.73 -17.50 27.88
C GLU A 102 20.60 -16.03 27.44
N LEU A 103 19.38 -15.56 27.15
CA LEU A 103 19.13 -14.24 26.57
C LEU A 103 18.86 -13.14 27.61
N ASP A 104 18.10 -13.44 28.67
CA ASP A 104 17.71 -12.43 29.66
C ASP A 104 18.92 -11.79 30.37
N PRO A 105 19.96 -12.55 30.80
CA PRO A 105 21.15 -11.95 31.42
C PRO A 105 21.88 -10.96 30.50
N ILE A 106 21.89 -11.23 29.18
CA ILE A 106 22.49 -10.34 28.19
C ILE A 106 21.71 -9.03 28.11
N PHE A 107 20.37 -9.11 27.99
CA PHE A 107 19.51 -7.93 27.88
C PHE A 107 19.48 -7.09 29.16
N GLU A 108 19.54 -7.74 30.33
CA GLU A 108 19.72 -7.08 31.63
C GLU A 108 21.07 -6.33 31.69
N GLN A 109 22.17 -6.97 31.29
CA GLN A 109 23.51 -6.37 31.35
C GLN A 109 23.67 -5.15 30.44
N ILE A 110 23.01 -5.14 29.27
CA ILE A 110 23.04 -4.01 28.33
C ILE A 110 21.93 -2.98 28.59
N ASN A 111 21.10 -3.21 29.62
CA ASN A 111 20.00 -2.34 30.01
C ASN A 111 18.99 -2.03 28.88
N ILE A 112 18.64 -3.05 28.09
CA ILE A 112 17.62 -2.94 27.03
C ILE A 112 16.42 -3.81 27.41
N PRO A 113 15.24 -3.22 27.68
CA PRO A 113 14.06 -3.99 28.08
C PRO A 113 13.59 -4.92 26.95
N VAL A 114 13.45 -6.21 27.27
CA VAL A 114 13.01 -7.25 26.32
C VAL A 114 11.70 -6.91 25.62
N ASN A 115 10.75 -6.29 26.34
CA ASN A 115 9.45 -5.92 25.78
C ASN A 115 9.56 -4.87 24.65
N ARG A 116 10.68 -4.14 24.54
CA ARG A 116 10.96 -3.17 23.47
C ARG A 116 11.67 -3.76 22.26
N ILE A 117 12.12 -5.01 22.32
CA ILE A 117 12.81 -5.69 21.23
C ILE A 117 11.80 -6.13 20.16
N VAL A 118 11.90 -5.58 18.96
CA VAL A 118 10.96 -5.86 17.86
C VAL A 118 11.48 -6.89 16.87
N ARG A 119 12.80 -7.16 16.90
CA ARG A 119 13.46 -8.22 16.12
C ARG A 119 14.60 -8.79 16.96
N CYS A 120 14.80 -10.09 16.94
CA CYS A 120 15.89 -10.77 17.63
C CYS A 120 16.18 -12.10 16.92
N ILE A 121 17.40 -12.25 16.41
CA ILE A 121 17.84 -13.41 15.65
C ILE A 121 19.27 -13.79 16.02
N LEU A 122 19.59 -15.08 15.92
CA LEU A 122 20.97 -15.52 15.74
C LEU A 122 21.20 -15.73 14.25
N ALA A 123 22.31 -15.20 13.73
CA ALA A 123 22.75 -15.41 12.36
C ALA A 123 24.10 -16.14 12.36
N SER A 124 24.18 -17.27 11.67
CA SER A 124 25.36 -18.13 11.55
C SER A 124 25.83 -18.20 10.11
N MET A 125 27.06 -17.77 9.87
CA MET A 125 27.65 -17.64 8.56
C MET A 125 28.80 -18.66 8.44
N PRO A 126 28.71 -19.66 7.54
CA PRO A 126 29.73 -20.69 7.41
C PRO A 126 31.05 -20.12 6.85
N ALA A 127 32.13 -20.91 6.96
CA ALA A 127 33.44 -20.57 6.40
C ALA A 127 33.33 -20.29 4.89
N GLY A 128 34.02 -19.25 4.42
CA GLY A 128 34.05 -18.86 3.01
C GLY A 128 32.80 -18.15 2.49
N ALA A 129 31.72 -18.03 3.28
CA ALA A 129 30.53 -17.31 2.86
C ALA A 129 30.81 -15.82 2.61
N ASP A 130 30.10 -15.25 1.64
CA ASP A 130 30.23 -13.84 1.23
C ASP A 130 28.83 -13.24 1.05
N ILE A 131 28.56 -12.21 1.85
CA ILE A 131 27.36 -11.38 1.74
C ILE A 131 27.79 -10.10 1.02
N PRO A 132 27.31 -9.86 -0.21
CA PRO A 132 27.73 -8.73 -1.02
C PRO A 132 27.28 -7.40 -0.42
N VAL A 133 27.78 -6.29 -0.97
CA VAL A 133 27.43 -4.95 -0.50
C VAL A 133 25.93 -4.72 -0.63
N HIS A 134 25.29 -4.35 0.47
CA HIS A 134 23.85 -4.09 0.53
C HIS A 134 23.50 -3.09 1.63
N HIS A 135 22.21 -2.78 1.72
CA HIS A 135 21.59 -2.06 2.83
C HIS A 135 20.43 -2.86 3.41
N ASP A 136 20.07 -2.54 4.65
CA ASP A 136 18.77 -2.91 5.19
C ASP A 136 17.68 -2.00 4.60
N THR A 137 16.67 -2.58 3.95
CA THR A 137 15.66 -1.82 3.16
C THR A 137 14.24 -1.84 3.73
N GLY A 138 14.04 -2.38 4.93
CA GLY A 138 12.71 -2.44 5.53
C GLY A 138 12.32 -1.13 6.20
N SER A 139 11.05 -0.71 6.15
CA SER A 139 10.61 0.56 6.75
C SER A 139 10.84 0.62 8.27
N TRP A 140 10.79 -0.52 8.95
CA TRP A 140 11.03 -0.67 10.37
C TRP A 140 12.36 -0.07 10.84
N VAL A 141 13.39 -0.04 9.99
CA VAL A 141 14.74 0.45 10.32
C VAL A 141 14.76 1.91 10.80
N HIS A 142 13.78 2.71 10.35
CA HIS A 142 13.66 4.13 10.72
C HIS A 142 13.29 4.31 12.19
N PHE A 143 12.63 3.31 12.78
CA PHE A 143 12.06 3.39 14.12
C PHE A 143 12.92 2.66 15.16
N THR A 144 14.01 2.03 14.75
CA THR A 144 14.74 1.07 15.59
C THR A 144 16.23 1.34 15.69
N HIS A 145 16.79 0.93 16.82
CA HIS A 145 18.22 0.75 17.03
C HIS A 145 18.63 -0.67 16.69
N ARG A 146 19.49 -0.83 15.67
CA ARG A 146 20.00 -2.13 15.23
C ARG A 146 21.29 -2.48 15.94
N MET A 147 21.22 -3.50 16.78
CA MET A 147 22.28 -3.94 17.65
C MET A 147 22.88 -5.27 17.21
N HIS A 148 24.20 -5.39 17.33
CA HIS A 148 24.97 -6.59 17.02
C HIS A 148 25.86 -6.95 18.20
N ILE A 149 25.76 -8.20 18.66
CA ILE A 149 26.70 -8.83 19.60
C ILE A 149 27.38 -9.99 18.87
N PRO A 150 28.68 -9.88 18.54
CA PRO A 150 29.44 -11.01 17.98
C PRO A 150 29.58 -12.11 19.04
N VAL A 151 29.03 -13.28 18.77
CA VAL A 151 29.06 -14.44 19.67
C VAL A 151 30.25 -15.34 19.37
N PHE A 152 30.50 -15.58 18.07
CA PHE A 152 31.69 -16.24 17.55
C PHE A 152 32.20 -15.44 16.35
N THR A 153 33.45 -14.98 16.40
CA THR A 153 34.05 -14.12 15.38
C THR A 153 35.58 -14.26 15.41
N SER A 154 36.26 -13.73 14.40
CA SER A 154 37.72 -13.78 14.24
C SER A 154 38.23 -12.47 13.63
N PRO A 155 39.51 -12.10 13.85
CA PRO A 155 40.18 -11.09 13.03
C PRO A 155 40.18 -11.40 11.53
N ASP A 156 39.87 -12.62 11.09
CA ASP A 156 39.77 -13.00 9.67
C ASP A 156 38.42 -12.63 9.01
N ILE A 157 37.52 -11.99 9.75
CA ILE A 157 36.25 -11.51 9.20
C ILE A 157 36.44 -10.17 8.49
N ASP A 158 36.05 -10.10 7.22
CA ASP A 158 36.02 -8.85 6.45
C ASP A 158 34.62 -8.23 6.54
N PHE A 159 34.32 -7.59 7.67
CA PHE A 159 33.13 -6.76 7.80
C PHE A 159 33.46 -5.34 7.38
N MET A 160 32.79 -4.86 6.33
CA MET A 160 33.06 -3.53 5.78
C MET A 160 31.79 -2.70 5.78
N VAL A 161 31.93 -1.44 6.18
CA VAL A 161 30.82 -0.49 6.27
C VAL A 161 31.26 0.84 5.66
N GLY A 162 30.40 1.46 4.86
CA GLY A 162 30.70 2.71 4.17
C GLY A 162 29.44 3.46 3.72
N PRO A 163 29.59 4.69 3.21
CA PRO A 163 28.47 5.46 2.65
C PRO A 163 28.10 5.02 1.23
N ASN A 164 29.06 4.49 0.48
CA ASN A 164 28.94 4.01 -0.89
C ASN A 164 29.91 2.84 -1.14
N ASP A 165 29.84 2.25 -2.34
CA ASP A 165 30.68 1.08 -2.71
C ASP A 165 32.17 1.40 -2.77
N GLN A 166 32.56 2.67 -3.01
CA GLN A 166 33.97 3.07 -3.12
C GLN A 166 34.62 3.40 -1.77
N ASN A 167 33.82 3.81 -0.77
CA ASN A 167 34.31 4.37 0.49
C ASN A 167 33.99 3.48 1.70
N MET A 168 34.26 2.17 1.59
CA MET A 168 34.05 1.25 2.72
C MET A 168 35.29 1.13 3.62
N GLN A 169 35.06 1.11 4.93
CA GLN A 169 36.09 0.85 5.94
C GLN A 169 35.86 -0.51 6.59
N ARG A 170 36.96 -1.17 6.97
CA ARG A 170 36.93 -2.44 7.68
C ARG A 170 36.68 -2.21 9.16
N TYR A 171 35.75 -2.96 9.75
CA TYR A 171 35.45 -2.94 11.18
C TYR A 171 35.68 -4.31 11.78
N GLU A 172 36.53 -4.39 12.81
CA GLU A 172 36.68 -5.59 13.63
C GLU A 172 35.68 -5.55 14.78
N LEU A 173 34.67 -6.42 14.72
CA LEU A 173 33.70 -6.57 15.79
C LEU A 173 34.16 -7.68 16.72
N LYS A 174 34.55 -7.31 17.95
CA LYS A 174 35.10 -8.24 18.95
C LYS A 174 33.99 -9.03 19.64
N GLN A 175 34.30 -10.27 19.98
CA GLN A 175 33.40 -11.15 20.71
C GLN A 175 32.95 -10.51 22.03
N GLY A 176 31.65 -10.59 22.34
CA GLY A 176 31.08 -10.07 23.59
C GLY A 176 30.97 -8.54 23.65
N ASN A 177 31.27 -7.81 22.57
CA ASN A 177 31.04 -6.37 22.49
C ASN A 177 29.72 -6.07 21.77
N LEU A 178 29.00 -5.04 22.22
CA LEU A 178 27.78 -4.54 21.60
C LEU A 178 28.13 -3.39 20.65
N TYR A 179 27.63 -3.50 19.43
CA TYR A 179 27.77 -2.48 18.39
C TYR A 179 26.41 -2.10 17.85
N GLU A 180 26.18 -0.81 17.66
CA GLU A 180 25.04 -0.32 16.91
C GLU A 180 25.43 -0.03 15.46
N LEU A 181 24.66 -0.57 14.52
CA LEU A 181 24.82 -0.29 13.09
C LEU A 181 23.83 0.80 12.66
N ASN A 182 24.34 1.80 11.95
CA ASN A 182 23.48 2.76 11.26
C ASN A 182 22.98 2.15 9.95
N ASN A 183 21.68 1.91 9.82
CA ASN A 183 21.07 1.21 8.70
C ASN A 183 21.21 1.96 7.36
N ILE A 184 21.51 3.26 7.41
CA ILE A 184 21.76 4.09 6.23
C ILE A 184 23.08 3.71 5.54
N SER A 185 24.00 3.06 6.27
CA SER A 185 25.29 2.62 5.75
C SER A 185 25.17 1.39 4.83
N ARG A 186 26.02 1.35 3.81
CA ARG A 186 26.28 0.14 3.02
C ARG A 186 27.16 -0.78 3.81
N HIS A 187 26.89 -2.07 3.73
CA HIS A 187 27.71 -3.06 4.42
C HIS A 187 27.84 -4.36 3.63
N ARG A 188 28.97 -5.04 3.82
CA ARG A 188 29.25 -6.38 3.31
C ARG A 188 29.97 -7.18 4.39
N VAL A 189 29.87 -8.50 4.34
CA VAL A 189 30.65 -9.36 5.24
C VAL A 189 31.13 -10.59 4.50
N LYS A 190 32.43 -10.87 4.61
CA LYS A 190 33.03 -12.12 4.15
C LYS A 190 33.68 -12.85 5.32
N ASN A 191 33.41 -14.14 5.43
CA ASN A 191 33.95 -14.99 6.48
C ASN A 191 35.18 -15.71 5.94
N ASN A 192 36.38 -15.13 6.10
CA ASN A 192 37.62 -15.81 5.72
C ASN A 192 38.14 -16.74 6.84
N TRP A 193 37.40 -16.87 7.94
CA TRP A 193 37.72 -17.82 9.01
C TRP A 193 37.28 -19.24 8.63
N ASP A 194 37.87 -20.24 9.29
CA ASP A 194 37.59 -21.66 9.08
C ASP A 194 36.40 -22.18 9.92
N GLN A 195 35.80 -21.31 10.74
CA GLN A 195 34.64 -21.62 11.58
C GLN A 195 33.42 -20.77 11.22
N HIS A 196 32.28 -21.13 11.80
CA HIS A 196 31.06 -20.34 11.67
C HIS A 196 31.17 -19.03 12.45
N ARG A 197 30.92 -17.91 11.77
CA ARG A 197 30.72 -16.61 12.41
C ARG A 197 29.28 -16.51 12.90
N VAL A 198 29.07 -16.26 14.19
CA VAL A 198 27.73 -16.17 14.78
C VAL A 198 27.54 -14.82 15.47
N HIS A 199 26.43 -14.14 15.17
CA HIS A 199 26.02 -12.91 15.83
C HIS A 199 24.62 -13.04 16.40
N LEU A 200 24.40 -12.51 17.60
CA LEU A 200 23.08 -12.13 18.07
C LEU A 200 22.79 -10.73 17.51
N ILE A 201 21.71 -10.61 16.74
CA ILE A 201 21.29 -9.37 16.11
C ILE A 201 19.89 -9.08 16.59
N PHE A 202 19.66 -7.88 17.12
CA PHE A 202 18.34 -7.47 17.56
C PHE A 202 18.09 -6.00 17.25
N ASP A 203 16.81 -5.68 17.12
CA ASP A 203 16.34 -4.33 16.87
C ASP A 203 15.35 -3.97 17.98
N TYR A 204 15.50 -2.80 18.60
CA TYR A 204 14.56 -2.30 19.61
C TYR A 204 14.11 -0.87 19.30
N VAL A 205 12.97 -0.49 19.84
CA VAL A 205 12.35 0.83 19.68
C VAL A 205 12.37 1.62 20.99
N ASP A 206 12.45 2.95 20.90
CA ASP A 206 12.34 3.86 22.04
C ASP A 206 11.02 3.69 22.80
N GLU A 207 11.00 3.98 24.10
CA GLU A 207 9.88 3.72 25.01
C GLU A 207 8.51 4.25 24.50
N SER A 208 8.51 5.39 23.83
CA SER A 208 7.30 6.05 23.29
C SER A 208 6.65 5.33 22.11
N PHE A 209 7.36 4.42 21.43
CA PHE A 209 6.84 3.77 20.22
C PHE A 209 5.76 2.72 20.56
N PRO A 210 4.59 2.71 19.91
CA PRO A 210 3.56 1.70 20.16
C PRO A 210 3.97 0.34 19.58
N ILE A 211 3.84 -0.74 20.35
CA ILE A 211 4.15 -2.11 19.90
C ILE A 211 2.90 -2.97 19.94
N ASN A 212 2.58 -3.60 18.80
CA ASN A 212 1.55 -4.63 18.70
C ASN A 212 2.22 -6.01 18.65
N ARG A 213 2.44 -6.61 19.83
CA ARG A 213 3.14 -7.90 19.98
C ARG A 213 2.15 -9.07 20.07
N MET A 214 2.51 -10.19 19.47
CA MET A 214 1.83 -11.47 19.65
C MET A 214 2.80 -12.64 19.80
N ASP A 215 2.45 -13.60 20.65
CA ASP A 215 3.13 -14.89 20.75
C ASP A 215 2.61 -15.86 19.69
N LEU A 216 3.54 -16.42 18.93
CA LEU A 216 3.23 -17.48 17.97
C LEU A 216 3.07 -18.82 18.70
N LYS A 217 2.05 -19.56 18.30
CA LYS A 217 1.83 -20.93 18.81
C LYS A 217 2.61 -21.92 17.97
N GLN A 218 3.11 -22.99 18.62
CA GLN A 218 3.69 -24.13 17.92
C GLN A 218 2.72 -24.66 16.85
N GLY A 219 3.24 -24.99 15.66
CA GLY A 219 2.44 -25.42 14.50
C GLY A 219 1.85 -24.30 13.64
N THR A 220 1.92 -23.03 14.08
CA THR A 220 1.59 -21.88 13.21
C THR A 220 2.57 -21.85 12.04
N THR A 221 2.10 -21.70 10.80
CA THR A 221 2.97 -21.43 9.66
C THR A 221 3.03 -19.93 9.43
N VAL A 222 4.24 -19.37 9.39
CA VAL A 222 4.47 -17.97 9.05
C VAL A 222 4.84 -17.87 7.57
N TRP A 223 4.05 -17.11 6.84
CA TRP A 223 4.30 -16.74 5.46
C TRP A 223 4.89 -15.35 5.40
N GLN A 224 6.13 -15.26 4.95
CA GLN A 224 6.82 -13.98 4.83
C GLN A 224 6.96 -13.60 3.35
N THR A 225 6.42 -12.45 2.99
CA THR A 225 6.76 -11.79 1.71
C THR A 225 7.96 -10.85 1.91
N ARG A 226 8.37 -10.11 0.88
CA ARG A 226 9.39 -9.06 1.09
C ARG A 226 8.92 -7.99 2.10
N ARG A 227 7.61 -7.76 2.20
CA ARG A 227 7.02 -6.55 2.81
C ARG A 227 6.02 -6.82 3.92
N SER A 228 5.56 -8.06 4.06
CA SER A 228 4.54 -8.44 5.01
C SER A 228 4.78 -9.84 5.59
N VAL A 229 4.11 -10.09 6.71
CA VAL A 229 4.12 -11.37 7.41
C VAL A 229 2.67 -11.76 7.70
N ASP A 230 2.26 -12.93 7.23
CA ASP A 230 0.93 -13.48 7.40
C ASP A 230 0.98 -14.84 8.07
N LEU A 231 0.02 -15.11 8.95
CA LEU A 231 -0.09 -16.40 9.61
C LEU A 231 -1.04 -17.30 8.81
N SER A 232 -0.78 -18.61 8.77
CA SER A 232 -1.72 -19.57 8.18
C SER A 232 -3.11 -19.53 8.82
N THR A 233 -3.19 -19.14 10.09
CA THR A 233 -4.45 -18.94 10.84
C THR A 233 -5.19 -17.67 10.44
N ASP A 234 -4.59 -16.80 9.64
CA ASP A 234 -5.19 -15.56 9.18
C ASP A 234 -5.84 -15.70 7.79
N TYR A 235 -5.84 -16.90 7.20
CA TYR A 235 -6.44 -17.16 5.90
C TYR A 235 -7.88 -16.63 5.82
N GLY A 236 -8.14 -15.78 4.83
CA GLY A 236 -9.46 -15.18 4.57
C GLY A 236 -9.91 -14.14 5.59
N LYS A 237 -9.07 -13.72 6.54
CA LYS A 237 -9.43 -12.64 7.49
C LYS A 237 -9.65 -11.28 6.81
N ARG A 238 -9.11 -11.08 5.60
CA ARG A 238 -9.43 -9.95 4.74
C ARG A 238 -10.06 -10.45 3.45
N VAL A 239 -11.35 -10.17 3.29
CA VAL A 239 -12.08 -10.47 2.05
C VAL A 239 -11.86 -9.32 1.06
N PRO A 240 -11.44 -9.58 -0.19
CA PRO A 240 -11.30 -8.54 -1.21
C PRO A 240 -12.66 -8.23 -1.87
N PRO A 241 -12.85 -7.05 -2.49
CA PRO A 241 -11.94 -5.91 -2.49
C PRO A 241 -12.01 -5.17 -1.13
N SER A 242 -10.96 -4.43 -0.79
CA SER A 242 -10.91 -3.57 0.40
C SER A 242 -11.30 -2.13 0.12
N PHE A 243 -11.24 -1.70 -1.15
CA PHE A 243 -11.66 -0.37 -1.58
C PHE A 243 -12.20 -0.37 -3.01
N VAL A 244 -13.01 0.63 -3.34
CA VAL A 244 -13.53 0.87 -4.70
C VAL A 244 -13.40 2.35 -5.07
N ILE A 245 -12.79 2.64 -6.22
CA ILE A 245 -12.79 3.97 -6.83
C ILE A 245 -13.95 4.05 -7.81
N ILE A 246 -15.03 4.73 -7.42
CA ILE A 246 -16.31 4.71 -8.13
C ILE A 246 -16.40 5.74 -9.26
N GLY A 247 -15.51 6.72 -9.29
CA GLY A 247 -15.65 7.86 -10.20
C GLY A 247 -14.67 8.98 -9.93
N ALA A 248 -14.74 10.07 -10.68
CA ALA A 248 -15.58 10.28 -11.86
C ALA A 248 -14.82 9.96 -13.15
N GLN A 249 -15.55 9.57 -14.19
CA GLN A 249 -14.97 9.38 -15.52
C GLN A 249 -14.30 10.68 -16.01
N LYS A 250 -13.09 10.56 -16.58
CA LYS A 250 -12.25 11.69 -17.03
C LYS A 250 -11.73 12.63 -15.94
N ALA A 251 -11.72 12.19 -14.68
CA ALA A 251 -11.20 12.95 -13.54
C ALA A 251 -9.88 12.40 -12.96
N GLY A 252 -9.19 11.47 -13.65
CA GLY A 252 -7.88 10.96 -13.20
C GLY A 252 -7.92 9.70 -12.35
N THR A 253 -9.01 8.93 -12.41
CA THR A 253 -9.15 7.64 -11.69
C THR A 253 -8.05 6.63 -12.00
N THR A 254 -7.53 6.59 -13.24
CA THR A 254 -6.39 5.73 -13.60
C THR A 254 -5.12 6.15 -12.85
N SER A 255 -4.80 7.44 -12.85
CA SER A 255 -3.63 7.94 -12.11
C SER A 255 -3.76 7.62 -10.61
N LEU A 256 -4.91 7.90 -10.00
CA LEU A 256 -5.15 7.59 -8.59
C LEU A 256 -4.98 6.08 -8.29
N TYR A 257 -5.57 5.21 -9.11
CA TYR A 257 -5.43 3.76 -8.95
C TYR A 257 -3.97 3.34 -9.04
N ASP A 258 -3.25 3.80 -10.06
CA ASP A 258 -1.83 3.46 -10.28
C ASP A 258 -0.93 4.00 -9.16
N TYR A 259 -1.23 5.17 -8.58
CA TYR A 259 -0.53 5.68 -7.41
C TYR A 259 -0.76 4.81 -6.18
N ILE A 260 -1.98 4.32 -5.96
CA ILE A 260 -2.28 3.39 -4.86
C ILE A 260 -1.54 2.06 -5.05
N LEU A 261 -1.49 1.54 -6.29
CA LEU A 261 -0.80 0.28 -6.63
C LEU A 261 0.72 0.32 -6.40
N GLN A 262 1.33 1.49 -6.22
CA GLN A 262 2.76 1.57 -5.88
C GLN A 262 3.04 1.14 -4.43
N HIS A 263 2.02 1.13 -3.57
CA HIS A 263 2.17 0.69 -2.19
C HIS A 263 2.40 -0.83 -2.13
N ASP A 264 3.43 -1.26 -1.39
CA ASP A 264 3.88 -2.66 -1.35
C ASP A 264 2.80 -3.66 -0.87
N LEU A 265 1.86 -3.20 -0.04
CA LEU A 265 0.73 -3.98 0.47
C LEU A 265 -0.52 -3.94 -0.40
N VAL A 266 -0.47 -3.31 -1.58
CA VAL A 266 -1.60 -3.28 -2.51
C VAL A 266 -1.32 -4.20 -3.69
N TRP A 267 -2.17 -5.22 -3.85
CA TRP A 267 -2.16 -6.11 -4.98
C TRP A 267 -3.14 -5.61 -6.05
N PRO A 268 -2.75 -5.61 -7.34
CA PRO A 268 -3.62 -5.15 -8.41
C PRO A 268 -4.79 -6.11 -8.66
N ALA A 269 -5.93 -5.57 -9.08
CA ALA A 269 -6.97 -6.37 -9.71
C ALA A 269 -6.41 -6.99 -11.01
N LYS A 270 -6.90 -8.19 -11.38
CA LYS A 270 -6.60 -8.82 -12.70
C LYS A 270 -6.92 -7.88 -13.86
N ARG A 271 -7.89 -7.00 -13.63
CA ARG A 271 -8.34 -6.01 -14.59
C ARG A 271 -8.86 -4.76 -13.87
N LYS A 272 -8.32 -3.59 -14.24
CA LYS A 272 -8.94 -2.29 -13.93
C LYS A 272 -10.24 -2.13 -14.71
N GLU A 273 -11.20 -1.37 -14.19
CA GLU A 273 -12.51 -1.17 -14.80
C GLU A 273 -13.20 -2.53 -14.98
N THR A 274 -13.52 -3.14 -13.84
CA THR A 274 -14.15 -4.46 -13.78
C THR A 274 -15.53 -4.40 -14.42
N HIS A 275 -16.23 -3.27 -14.23
CA HIS A 275 -17.60 -3.07 -14.68
C HIS A 275 -18.57 -4.15 -14.22
N TYR A 276 -18.29 -4.79 -13.09
CA TYR A 276 -19.14 -5.89 -12.62
C TYR A 276 -20.48 -5.39 -12.10
N PHE A 277 -20.47 -4.31 -11.31
CA PHE A 277 -21.68 -3.80 -10.66
C PHE A 277 -22.54 -2.93 -11.58
N ASP A 278 -22.06 -2.56 -12.76
CA ASP A 278 -22.81 -1.84 -13.80
C ASP A 278 -23.21 -2.77 -14.97
N TRP A 279 -22.49 -2.77 -16.09
CA TRP A 279 -22.92 -3.41 -17.34
C TRP A 279 -22.45 -4.86 -17.52
N ARG A 280 -21.48 -5.35 -16.73
CA ARG A 280 -21.08 -6.78 -16.74
C ARG A 280 -21.74 -7.59 -15.63
N TRP A 281 -22.84 -7.06 -15.09
CA TRP A 281 -23.62 -7.75 -14.09
C TRP A 281 -24.11 -9.10 -14.64
N ASN A 282 -23.77 -10.19 -13.96
CA ASN A 282 -24.18 -11.52 -14.38
C ASN A 282 -25.61 -11.81 -13.93
N LYS A 283 -26.57 -11.69 -14.85
CA LYS A 283 -28.01 -11.92 -14.59
C LYS A 283 -28.39 -13.40 -14.43
N GLU A 284 -27.50 -14.32 -14.76
CA GLU A 284 -27.74 -15.77 -14.65
C GLU A 284 -27.50 -16.30 -13.22
N LEU A 285 -26.84 -15.50 -12.37
CA LEU A 285 -26.63 -15.86 -10.97
C LEU A 285 -27.89 -15.59 -10.13
N PRO A 286 -28.08 -16.32 -9.01
CA PRO A 286 -29.24 -16.12 -8.13
C PRO A 286 -29.29 -14.71 -7.51
N ASP A 287 -30.49 -14.30 -7.09
CA ASP A 287 -30.74 -12.97 -6.52
C ASP A 287 -29.75 -12.63 -5.38
N PRO A 288 -28.94 -11.57 -5.52
CA PRO A 288 -27.97 -11.15 -4.51
C PRO A 288 -28.61 -10.69 -3.20
N SER A 289 -29.93 -10.49 -3.13
CA SER A 289 -30.63 -10.23 -1.87
C SER A 289 -30.60 -11.44 -0.92
N THR A 290 -30.37 -12.64 -1.45
CA THR A 290 -30.24 -13.88 -0.67
C THR A 290 -28.78 -14.13 -0.31
N PRO A 291 -28.48 -14.75 0.85
CA PRO A 291 -27.10 -15.10 1.22
C PRO A 291 -26.37 -15.94 0.17
N GLU A 292 -27.06 -16.91 -0.44
CA GLU A 292 -26.48 -17.77 -1.48
C GLU A 292 -26.18 -16.99 -2.77
N GLY A 293 -27.10 -16.12 -3.20
CA GLY A 293 -26.91 -15.28 -4.37
C GLY A 293 -25.75 -14.30 -4.17
N ALA A 294 -25.71 -13.62 -3.02
CA ALA A 294 -24.60 -12.73 -2.66
C ALA A 294 -23.24 -13.45 -2.72
N GLU A 295 -23.14 -14.64 -2.13
CA GLU A 295 -21.91 -15.44 -2.15
C GLU A 295 -21.51 -15.84 -3.57
N LYS A 296 -22.46 -16.28 -4.41
CA LYS A 296 -22.20 -16.65 -5.81
C LYS A 296 -21.73 -15.45 -6.63
N HIS A 297 -22.37 -14.29 -6.44
CA HIS A 297 -21.95 -13.05 -7.09
C HIS A 297 -20.56 -12.59 -6.62
N LEU A 298 -20.25 -12.71 -5.33
CA LEU A 298 -18.94 -12.37 -4.77
C LEU A 298 -17.86 -13.29 -5.33
N ARG A 299 -18.08 -14.60 -5.31
CA ARG A 299 -17.15 -15.60 -5.85
C ARG A 299 -16.87 -15.35 -7.34
N TYR A 300 -17.91 -15.11 -8.14
CA TYR A 300 -17.74 -14.78 -9.56
C TYR A 300 -16.91 -13.50 -9.74
N PHE A 301 -17.19 -12.45 -8.96
CA PHE A 301 -16.44 -11.21 -9.00
C PHE A 301 -14.95 -11.41 -8.66
N GLU A 302 -14.67 -12.09 -7.56
CA GLU A 302 -13.31 -12.38 -7.10
C GLU A 302 -12.55 -13.23 -8.11
N ASP A 303 -13.12 -14.33 -8.58
CA ASP A 303 -12.44 -15.26 -9.50
C ASP A 303 -12.17 -14.60 -10.87
N THR A 304 -13.07 -13.74 -11.33
CA THR A 304 -12.96 -13.08 -12.63
C THR A 304 -12.00 -11.88 -12.59
N PHE A 305 -12.06 -11.07 -11.53
CA PHE A 305 -11.43 -9.75 -11.53
C PHE A 305 -10.31 -9.57 -10.50
N LEU A 306 -10.15 -10.48 -9.53
CA LEU A 306 -9.16 -10.37 -8.45
C LEU A 306 -8.30 -11.63 -8.32
N GLU A 307 -7.16 -11.53 -7.63
CA GLU A 307 -6.29 -12.67 -7.35
C GLU A 307 -6.66 -13.36 -6.03
N ARG A 308 -7.87 -13.93 -5.98
CA ARG A 308 -8.47 -14.53 -4.78
C ARG A 308 -7.53 -15.47 -4.02
N ASN A 309 -6.84 -16.38 -4.72
CA ASN A 309 -5.93 -17.35 -4.11
C ASN A 309 -4.73 -16.70 -3.39
N ILE A 310 -4.29 -15.54 -3.87
CA ILE A 310 -3.22 -14.76 -3.24
C ILE A 310 -3.82 -13.96 -2.07
N LEU A 311 -4.89 -13.21 -2.33
CA LEU A 311 -5.48 -12.28 -1.36
C LEU A 311 -6.02 -12.97 -0.10
N TYR A 312 -6.67 -14.13 -0.23
CA TYR A 312 -7.11 -14.89 0.94
C TYR A 312 -5.94 -15.48 1.73
N ARG A 313 -4.84 -15.84 1.07
CA ARG A 313 -3.67 -16.41 1.74
C ARG A 313 -2.86 -15.35 2.49
N PHE A 314 -2.82 -14.12 1.97
CA PHE A 314 -2.00 -13.02 2.49
C PHE A 314 -2.90 -11.83 2.89
N PRO A 315 -3.61 -11.89 4.02
CA PRO A 315 -4.55 -10.85 4.46
C PRO A 315 -3.88 -9.51 4.82
N SER A 316 -2.55 -9.46 4.94
CA SER A 316 -1.78 -8.21 4.96
C SER A 316 -1.89 -7.43 3.65
N LEU A 317 -2.08 -8.13 2.52
CA LEU A 317 -2.31 -7.51 1.23
C LEU A 317 -3.77 -7.09 1.12
N MET A 318 -4.01 -5.93 0.53
CA MET A 318 -5.32 -5.52 0.07
C MET A 318 -5.36 -5.41 -1.45
N SER A 319 -6.56 -5.50 -2.01
CA SER A 319 -6.80 -5.18 -3.41
C SER A 319 -8.03 -4.30 -3.48
N GLY A 320 -8.08 -3.45 -4.50
CA GLY A 320 -9.27 -2.68 -4.83
C GLY A 320 -9.48 -2.62 -6.33
N GLU A 321 -10.60 -2.03 -6.71
CA GLU A 321 -10.95 -1.83 -8.11
C GLU A 321 -11.29 -0.37 -8.40
N ALA A 322 -11.23 0.01 -9.67
CA ALA A 322 -11.52 1.36 -10.11
C ALA A 322 -12.38 1.32 -11.36
N THR A 323 -13.67 1.58 -11.21
CA THR A 323 -14.65 1.62 -12.29
C THR A 323 -15.40 2.95 -12.25
N PRO A 324 -14.97 3.95 -13.05
CA PRO A 324 -15.47 5.32 -12.91
C PRO A 324 -16.94 5.56 -13.26
N SER A 325 -17.58 4.59 -13.92
CA SER A 325 -19.00 4.60 -14.24
C SER A 325 -19.89 4.19 -13.06
N TYR A 326 -19.33 3.64 -11.98
CA TYR A 326 -20.11 3.27 -10.80
C TYR A 326 -20.81 4.47 -10.15
N MET A 327 -20.15 5.61 -10.08
CA MET A 327 -20.74 6.86 -9.60
C MET A 327 -22.02 7.22 -10.38
N LEU A 328 -21.99 7.03 -11.69
CA LEU A 328 -23.14 7.31 -12.56
C LEU A 328 -24.22 6.25 -12.45
N GLY A 329 -23.84 4.98 -12.31
CA GLY A 329 -24.79 3.88 -12.18
C GLY A 329 -25.61 3.91 -10.90
N GLY A 330 -25.29 4.85 -10.00
CA GLY A 330 -26.18 5.36 -8.96
C GLY A 330 -26.76 4.25 -8.10
N LYS A 331 -28.09 4.29 -7.91
CA LYS A 331 -28.79 3.39 -6.99
C LYS A 331 -28.60 1.92 -7.37
N THR A 332 -28.60 1.60 -8.66
CA THR A 332 -28.44 0.22 -9.14
C THR A 332 -27.09 -0.36 -8.73
N VAL A 333 -26.00 0.37 -8.96
CA VAL A 333 -24.64 -0.07 -8.59
C VAL A 333 -24.50 -0.12 -7.08
N LEU A 334 -24.99 0.90 -6.37
CA LEU A 334 -24.94 1.00 -4.92
C LEU A 334 -25.63 -0.20 -4.26
N THR A 335 -26.85 -0.55 -4.69
CA THR A 335 -27.59 -1.72 -4.18
C THR A 335 -26.82 -3.01 -4.41
N ARG A 336 -26.31 -3.24 -5.63
CA ARG A 336 -25.54 -4.45 -5.95
C ARG A 336 -24.27 -4.55 -5.11
N MET A 337 -23.52 -3.46 -4.95
CA MET A 337 -22.32 -3.43 -4.11
C MET A 337 -22.64 -3.75 -2.66
N ARG A 338 -23.70 -3.15 -2.08
CA ARG A 338 -24.09 -3.42 -0.68
C ARG A 338 -24.52 -4.88 -0.45
N GLN A 339 -25.11 -5.52 -1.45
CA GLN A 339 -25.52 -6.92 -1.37
C GLN A 339 -24.33 -7.88 -1.52
N VAL A 340 -23.42 -7.60 -2.46
CA VAL A 340 -22.35 -8.54 -2.86
C VAL A 340 -21.04 -8.33 -2.10
N ILE A 341 -20.66 -7.09 -1.82
CA ILE A 341 -19.41 -6.72 -1.13
C ILE A 341 -19.67 -5.85 0.11
N PRO A 342 -20.57 -6.25 1.05
CA PRO A 342 -20.87 -5.46 2.25
C PRO A 342 -19.66 -5.23 3.17
N HIS A 343 -18.60 -6.05 3.03
CA HIS A 343 -17.34 -5.89 3.75
C HIS A 343 -16.46 -4.75 3.21
N CYS A 344 -16.63 -4.36 1.94
CA CYS A 344 -15.84 -3.31 1.31
C CYS A 344 -16.41 -1.94 1.66
N ARG A 345 -15.88 -1.31 2.72
CA ARG A 345 -16.42 -0.03 3.23
C ARG A 345 -15.78 1.20 2.61
N LYS A 346 -14.53 1.13 2.13
CA LYS A 346 -13.78 2.31 1.68
C LYS A 346 -14.11 2.66 0.23
N ILE A 347 -14.77 3.79 0.02
CA ILE A 347 -15.15 4.30 -1.29
C ILE A 347 -14.33 5.56 -1.61
N LEU A 348 -13.80 5.66 -2.82
CA LEU A 348 -13.08 6.83 -3.28
C LEU A 348 -13.74 7.41 -4.53
N ALA A 349 -13.77 8.73 -4.59
CA ALA A 349 -14.15 9.46 -5.79
C ALA A 349 -13.16 10.60 -6.04
N ILE A 350 -12.69 10.74 -7.27
CA ILE A 350 -11.88 11.87 -7.73
C ILE A 350 -12.66 12.67 -8.78
N MET A 351 -12.74 13.98 -8.59
CA MET A 351 -13.50 14.89 -9.46
C MET A 351 -12.57 15.86 -10.19
N ARG A 352 -13.06 16.50 -11.24
CA ARG A 352 -12.38 17.58 -11.97
C ARG A 352 -13.40 18.69 -12.19
N ASN A 353 -12.96 19.91 -12.45
CA ASN A 353 -13.86 20.98 -12.91
C ASN A 353 -14.86 20.42 -13.95
N PRO A 354 -16.18 20.53 -13.70
CA PRO A 354 -17.19 19.79 -14.46
C PRO A 354 -17.26 20.21 -15.93
N VAL A 355 -16.94 21.47 -16.25
CA VAL A 355 -16.81 21.97 -17.63
C VAL A 355 -15.69 21.23 -18.35
N GLU A 356 -14.50 21.25 -17.75
CA GLU A 356 -13.29 20.60 -18.27
C GLU A 356 -13.45 19.08 -18.38
N ARG A 357 -14.16 18.46 -17.44
CA ARG A 357 -14.51 17.05 -17.49
C ARG A 357 -15.45 16.76 -18.68
N ALA A 358 -16.44 17.63 -18.92
CA ALA A 358 -17.46 17.45 -19.97
C ALA A 358 -16.78 17.35 -21.32
N TYR A 359 -15.93 18.35 -21.55
CA TYR A 359 -15.18 18.46 -22.78
C TYR A 359 -14.17 17.33 -22.94
N SER A 360 -13.44 16.97 -21.87
CA SER A 360 -12.53 15.82 -21.94
C SER A 360 -13.25 14.51 -22.25
N HIS A 361 -14.51 14.35 -21.83
CA HIS A 361 -15.32 13.18 -22.20
C HIS A 361 -15.72 13.25 -23.67
N TYR A 362 -16.27 14.38 -24.12
CA TYR A 362 -16.60 14.61 -25.53
C TYR A 362 -15.42 14.34 -26.45
N SER A 363 -14.26 14.95 -26.20
CA SER A 363 -13.08 14.79 -27.04
C SER A 363 -12.55 13.35 -27.05
N MET A 364 -12.74 12.58 -25.98
CA MET A 364 -12.43 11.15 -25.97
C MET A 364 -13.40 10.35 -26.83
N THR A 365 -14.69 10.68 -26.79
CA THR A 365 -15.72 10.00 -27.57
C THR A 365 -15.62 10.37 -29.06
N ALA A 366 -15.29 11.62 -29.38
CA ALA A 366 -15.15 12.15 -30.74
C ALA A 366 -13.88 11.68 -31.44
N ASP A 367 -12.86 11.26 -30.67
CA ASP A 367 -11.60 10.73 -31.18
C ASP A 367 -11.83 9.52 -32.11
N THR A 368 -11.45 9.71 -33.38
CA THR A 368 -11.55 8.71 -34.44
C THR A 368 -10.39 7.69 -34.43
N GLU A 369 -9.36 7.91 -33.61
CA GLU A 369 -8.22 7.00 -33.49
C GLU A 369 -8.50 5.84 -32.51
N GLY A 370 -8.32 4.62 -33.00
CA GLY A 370 -8.46 3.39 -32.21
C GLY A 370 -9.09 2.24 -32.99
N SER A 371 -9.04 1.03 -32.42
CA SER A 371 -9.76 -0.14 -32.95
C SER A 371 -11.28 0.03 -32.86
N GLU A 372 -12.04 -0.69 -33.69
CA GLU A 372 -13.51 -0.66 -33.67
C GLU A 372 -14.11 -0.98 -32.30
N LYS A 373 -13.51 -1.93 -31.57
CA LYS A 373 -13.89 -2.24 -30.19
C LYS A 373 -13.68 -1.04 -29.25
N GLN A 374 -12.58 -0.31 -29.40
CA GLN A 374 -12.33 0.89 -28.60
C GLN A 374 -13.30 2.01 -28.94
N LYS A 375 -13.59 2.25 -30.22
CA LYS A 375 -14.59 3.25 -30.66
C LYS A 375 -15.99 2.92 -30.14
N ARG A 376 -16.39 1.64 -30.21
CA ARG A 376 -17.65 1.15 -29.65
C ARG A 376 -17.73 1.38 -28.14
N ASN A 377 -16.69 0.97 -27.39
CA ASN A 377 -16.65 1.16 -25.94
C ASN A 377 -16.68 2.63 -25.52
N ARG A 378 -16.00 3.50 -26.28
CA ARG A 378 -16.01 4.96 -26.09
C ARG A 378 -17.33 5.60 -26.48
N GLY A 379 -18.23 4.88 -27.15
CA GLY A 379 -19.55 5.35 -27.58
C GLY A 379 -19.52 6.34 -28.74
N HIS A 380 -18.55 6.26 -29.66
CA HIS A 380 -18.43 7.20 -30.79
C HIS A 380 -19.73 7.31 -31.62
N HIS A 381 -20.42 6.19 -31.82
CA HIS A 381 -21.70 6.10 -32.52
C HIS A 381 -22.83 6.94 -31.87
N HIS A 382 -22.74 7.27 -30.58
CA HIS A 382 -23.74 8.10 -29.88
C HIS A 382 -23.61 9.60 -30.18
N LEU A 383 -22.46 10.05 -30.67
CA LEU A 383 -22.29 11.45 -31.05
C LEU A 383 -23.12 11.80 -32.28
N GLN A 384 -23.29 10.86 -33.21
CA GLN A 384 -24.05 11.07 -34.47
C GLN A 384 -23.60 12.33 -35.23
N GLY A 385 -22.31 12.66 -35.17
CA GLY A 385 -21.73 13.85 -35.80
C GLY A 385 -22.02 15.18 -35.09
N ARG A 386 -22.69 15.18 -33.93
CA ARG A 386 -22.98 16.40 -33.17
C ARG A 386 -21.72 17.03 -32.58
N SER A 387 -21.68 18.36 -32.63
CA SER A 387 -20.67 19.16 -31.94
C SER A 387 -20.84 19.11 -30.42
N PHE A 388 -19.80 19.52 -29.69
CA PHE A 388 -19.87 19.62 -28.23
C PHE A 388 -20.97 20.58 -27.78
N GLU A 389 -21.12 21.73 -28.46
CA GLU A 389 -22.15 22.73 -28.14
C GLU A 389 -23.56 22.15 -28.29
N GLN A 390 -23.86 21.47 -29.41
CA GLN A 390 -25.16 20.84 -29.64
C GLN A 390 -25.50 19.83 -28.54
N ILE A 391 -24.53 19.01 -28.12
CA ILE A 391 -24.73 18.04 -27.04
C ILE A 391 -24.99 18.74 -25.71
N VAL A 392 -24.27 19.82 -25.42
CA VAL A 392 -24.48 20.62 -24.20
C VAL A 392 -25.88 21.22 -24.18
N ASP A 393 -26.33 21.82 -25.29
CA ASP A 393 -27.64 22.44 -25.39
C ASP A 393 -28.78 21.43 -25.29
N ASP A 394 -28.66 20.31 -26.01
CA ASP A 394 -29.63 19.20 -25.95
C ASP A 394 -29.76 18.69 -24.50
N GLU A 395 -28.62 18.41 -23.84
CA GLU A 395 -28.62 17.78 -22.52
C GLU A 395 -29.08 18.75 -21.42
N ILE A 396 -28.70 20.04 -21.47
CA ILE A 396 -29.21 21.06 -20.55
C ILE A 396 -30.72 21.24 -20.71
N GLN A 397 -31.21 21.32 -21.96
CA GLN A 397 -32.65 21.46 -22.21
C GLN A 397 -33.41 20.23 -21.68
N GLU A 398 -32.87 19.03 -21.88
CA GLU A 398 -33.45 17.80 -21.36
C GLU A 398 -33.47 17.76 -19.82
N LEU A 399 -32.34 18.09 -19.16
CA LEU A 399 -32.25 18.17 -17.70
C LEU A 399 -33.25 19.19 -17.12
N SER A 400 -33.42 20.33 -17.79
CA SER A 400 -34.42 21.34 -17.42
C SER A 400 -35.85 20.82 -17.55
N LYS A 401 -36.20 20.12 -18.65
CA LYS A 401 -37.51 19.47 -18.84
C LYS A 401 -37.79 18.40 -17.77
N LEU A 402 -36.76 17.71 -17.32
CA LEU A 402 -36.85 16.72 -16.22
C LEU A 402 -36.93 17.39 -14.83
N GLY A 403 -36.79 18.72 -14.75
CA GLY A 403 -36.86 19.48 -13.50
C GLY A 403 -35.63 19.28 -12.60
N VAL A 404 -34.47 18.98 -13.17
CA VAL A 404 -33.22 18.78 -12.41
C VAL A 404 -32.78 20.12 -11.82
N HIS A 405 -32.62 20.18 -10.50
CA HIS A 405 -32.19 21.37 -9.78
C HIS A 405 -31.15 21.02 -8.69
N PRO A 406 -30.37 22.00 -8.20
CA PRO A 406 -29.29 21.78 -7.25
C PRO A 406 -29.69 21.09 -5.96
N ASP A 407 -30.91 21.31 -5.45
CA ASP A 407 -31.38 20.76 -4.17
C ASP A 407 -32.04 19.36 -4.25
N MET A 408 -32.03 18.74 -5.44
CA MET A 408 -32.67 17.44 -5.67
C MET A 408 -32.04 16.30 -4.83
N SER A 409 -32.82 15.34 -4.36
CA SER A 409 -32.25 14.18 -3.65
C SER A 409 -31.47 13.26 -4.60
N PHE A 410 -30.65 12.36 -4.04
CA PHE A 410 -29.97 11.33 -4.84
C PHE A 410 -30.98 10.43 -5.57
N GLU A 411 -32.02 9.99 -4.87
CA GLU A 411 -33.07 9.11 -5.37
C GLU A 411 -33.87 9.79 -6.47
N GLU A 412 -34.27 11.05 -6.26
CA GLU A 412 -35.00 11.82 -7.27
C GLU A 412 -34.19 12.01 -8.54
N PHE A 413 -32.89 12.30 -8.40
CA PHE A 413 -31.99 12.45 -9.54
C PHE A 413 -31.75 11.13 -10.26
N ASP A 414 -31.56 10.03 -9.51
CA ASP A 414 -31.38 8.69 -10.06
C ASP A 414 -32.63 8.25 -10.84
N ASP A 415 -33.82 8.35 -10.25
CA ASP A 415 -35.09 7.92 -10.86
C ASP A 415 -35.47 8.76 -12.09
N LYS A 416 -35.21 10.08 -12.06
CA LYS A 416 -35.55 10.98 -13.17
C LYS A 416 -34.55 10.98 -14.31
N VAL A 417 -33.26 10.83 -14.00
CA VAL A 417 -32.16 11.02 -14.95
C VAL A 417 -31.42 9.72 -15.21
N MET A 418 -30.85 9.11 -14.18
CA MET A 418 -29.89 8.02 -14.37
C MET A 418 -30.55 6.71 -14.79
N HIS A 419 -31.61 6.27 -14.11
CA HIS A 419 -32.34 5.06 -14.46
C HIS A 419 -32.95 5.13 -15.87
N LYS A 420 -33.25 6.33 -16.37
CA LYS A 420 -33.83 6.53 -17.71
C LYS A 420 -32.80 6.69 -18.83
N ARG A 421 -31.58 7.11 -18.50
CA ARG A 421 -30.52 7.42 -19.49
C ARG A 421 -29.45 6.33 -19.64
N LEU A 422 -29.44 5.35 -18.75
CA LEU A 422 -28.41 4.30 -18.71
C LEU A 422 -28.97 2.98 -19.20
N ASP A 423 -28.79 2.70 -20.50
CA ASP A 423 -28.99 1.35 -21.03
C ASP A 423 -27.85 0.38 -20.63
N PHE A 424 -26.84 0.89 -19.90
CA PHE A 424 -25.68 0.14 -19.39
C PHE A 424 -25.04 -0.74 -20.48
N ASP A 425 -24.79 -0.19 -21.66
CA ASP A 425 -24.22 -0.93 -22.80
C ASP A 425 -22.88 -0.35 -23.29
N HIS A 426 -22.56 0.91 -22.95
CA HIS A 426 -21.31 1.57 -23.33
C HIS A 426 -20.87 2.74 -22.41
N GLY A 427 -19.66 3.28 -22.60
CA GLY A 427 -19.08 4.32 -21.74
C GLY A 427 -19.56 5.77 -21.94
N ALA A 428 -20.32 6.08 -23.00
CA ALA A 428 -20.68 7.45 -23.41
C ALA A 428 -22.11 7.90 -23.08
N HIS A 429 -22.57 7.67 -21.84
CA HIS A 429 -23.83 8.27 -21.39
C HIS A 429 -23.56 9.64 -20.76
N SER A 430 -24.45 10.62 -20.96
CA SER A 430 -24.54 11.90 -20.23
C SER A 430 -23.22 12.67 -20.05
N PHE A 431 -22.93 13.63 -20.94
CA PHE A 431 -21.76 14.49 -20.85
C PHE A 431 -21.94 15.55 -19.77
N VAL A 432 -23.10 16.19 -19.69
CA VAL A 432 -23.38 17.25 -18.70
C VAL A 432 -23.76 16.65 -17.35
N ALA A 433 -24.73 15.72 -17.29
CA ALA A 433 -25.29 15.25 -16.02
C ALA A 433 -24.27 14.58 -15.09
N ARG A 434 -23.24 13.92 -15.65
CA ARG A 434 -22.11 13.35 -14.90
C ARG A 434 -21.35 14.37 -14.03
N GLY A 435 -21.47 15.66 -14.34
CA GLY A 435 -20.76 16.74 -13.65
C GLY A 435 -21.55 17.28 -12.47
N LEU A 436 -22.79 16.81 -12.29
CA LEU A 436 -23.64 17.12 -11.14
C LEU A 436 -23.20 16.24 -9.96
N TYR A 437 -21.98 16.48 -9.47
CA TYR A 437 -21.30 15.58 -8.53
C TYR A 437 -22.05 15.46 -7.20
N ALA A 438 -22.55 16.58 -6.66
CA ALA A 438 -23.25 16.58 -5.38
C ALA A 438 -24.50 15.69 -5.37
N LEU A 439 -25.27 15.70 -6.48
CA LEU A 439 -26.47 14.87 -6.64
C LEU A 439 -26.13 13.38 -6.70
N GLN A 440 -24.99 13.03 -7.30
CA GLN A 440 -24.55 11.64 -7.42
C GLN A 440 -23.92 11.14 -6.11
N LEU A 441 -23.09 11.95 -5.46
CA LEU A 441 -22.28 11.55 -4.30
C LEU A 441 -23.06 11.47 -2.99
N SER A 442 -24.16 12.21 -2.84
CA SER A 442 -24.90 12.23 -1.58
C SER A 442 -25.41 10.84 -1.17
N GLY A 443 -25.92 10.04 -2.13
CA GLY A 443 -26.36 8.66 -1.84
C GLY A 443 -25.22 7.72 -1.44
N TRP A 444 -24.02 7.92 -1.98
CA TRP A 444 -22.84 7.14 -1.58
C TRP A 444 -22.39 7.49 -0.15
N ILE A 445 -22.38 8.78 0.19
CA ILE A 445 -22.03 9.26 1.54
C ILE A 445 -23.05 8.77 2.56
N GLU A 446 -24.34 8.85 2.24
CA GLU A 446 -25.40 8.35 3.11
C GLU A 446 -25.28 6.83 3.34
N ALA A 447 -25.05 6.08 2.27
CA ALA A 447 -24.97 4.63 2.36
C ALA A 447 -23.72 4.14 3.11
N TYR A 448 -22.55 4.75 2.89
CA TYR A 448 -21.28 4.28 3.44
C TYR A 448 -20.82 5.01 4.69
N SER A 449 -21.42 6.15 5.02
CA SER A 449 -20.96 7.18 5.97
C SER A 449 -19.75 7.99 5.48
N LYS A 450 -19.64 9.24 5.94
CA LYS A 450 -18.65 10.21 5.46
C LYS A 450 -17.21 9.76 5.70
N GLU A 451 -16.94 9.12 6.82
CA GLU A 451 -15.61 8.59 7.18
C GLU A 451 -15.14 7.44 6.29
N ASN A 452 -16.05 6.82 5.53
CA ASN A 452 -15.79 5.74 4.59
C ASN A 452 -15.85 6.18 3.12
N VAL A 453 -16.05 7.47 2.85
CA VAL A 453 -16.05 8.05 1.50
C VAL A 453 -14.98 9.15 1.41
N LEU A 454 -13.93 8.91 0.63
CA LEU A 454 -12.90 9.90 0.36
C LEU A 454 -13.18 10.62 -0.97
N LEU A 455 -13.41 11.93 -0.88
CA LEU A 455 -13.61 12.80 -2.03
C LEU A 455 -12.34 13.59 -2.34
N LEU A 456 -11.84 13.43 -3.56
CA LEU A 456 -10.62 14.05 -4.07
C LEU A 456 -10.92 14.92 -5.28
N THR A 457 -10.01 15.83 -5.62
CA THR A 457 -10.06 16.60 -6.86
C THR A 457 -8.76 16.48 -7.64
N LEU A 458 -8.84 16.55 -8.96
CA LEU A 458 -7.67 16.50 -9.83
C LEU A 458 -6.74 17.71 -9.62
N ASP A 459 -7.26 18.82 -9.08
CA ASP A 459 -6.46 19.98 -8.73
C ASP A 459 -5.43 19.66 -7.64
N GLU A 460 -5.73 18.70 -6.77
CA GLU A 460 -4.83 18.21 -5.72
C GLU A 460 -3.63 17.44 -6.30
N PHE A 461 -3.64 17.09 -7.59
CA PHE A 461 -2.55 16.39 -8.27
C PHE A 461 -1.69 17.31 -9.16
N LYS A 462 -1.97 18.62 -9.20
CA LYS A 462 -1.31 19.57 -10.11
C LYS A 462 0.19 19.73 -9.86
N THR A 463 0.62 19.67 -8.60
CA THR A 463 2.02 19.78 -8.20
C THR A 463 2.47 18.50 -7.50
N THR A 464 3.73 18.15 -7.64
CA THR A 464 4.32 16.99 -6.97
C THR A 464 4.14 17.02 -5.44
N GLU A 465 4.25 18.19 -4.80
CA GLU A 465 4.03 18.34 -3.36
C GLU A 465 2.58 18.03 -2.96
N ASN A 466 1.59 18.68 -3.58
CA ASN A 466 0.17 18.38 -3.35
C ASN A 466 -0.18 16.92 -3.64
N LEU A 467 0.43 16.32 -4.67
CA LEU A 467 0.23 14.91 -4.96
C LEU A 467 0.71 14.04 -3.80
N TYR A 468 1.88 14.30 -3.24
CA TYR A 468 2.37 13.55 -2.07
C TYR A 468 1.46 13.72 -0.87
N THR A 469 1.09 14.96 -0.52
CA THR A 469 0.14 15.22 0.58
C THR A 469 -1.20 14.51 0.36
N THR A 470 -1.67 14.45 -0.89
CA THR A 470 -2.92 13.77 -1.21
C THR A 470 -2.78 12.26 -1.11
N MET A 471 -1.67 11.70 -1.57
CA MET A 471 -1.43 10.26 -1.44
C MET A 471 -1.24 9.83 0.01
N ASP A 472 -0.64 10.68 0.87
CA ASP A 472 -0.58 10.42 2.31
C ASP A 472 -1.99 10.33 2.91
N LYS A 473 -2.92 11.24 2.51
CA LYS A 473 -4.34 11.16 2.89
C LYS A 473 -5.00 9.88 2.38
N VAL A 474 -4.72 9.48 1.14
CA VAL A 474 -5.28 8.25 0.53
C VAL A 474 -4.79 7.00 1.27
N PHE A 475 -3.50 6.87 1.55
CA PHE A 475 -2.97 5.72 2.28
C PHE A 475 -3.51 5.66 3.70
N ASN A 476 -3.59 6.80 4.40
CA ASN A 476 -4.22 6.86 5.72
C ASN A 476 -5.69 6.46 5.67
N PHE A 477 -6.47 6.95 4.70
CA PHE A 477 -7.87 6.56 4.52
C PHE A 477 -8.05 5.06 4.26
N LEU A 478 -7.11 4.45 3.54
CA LEU A 478 -7.09 3.02 3.25
C LEU A 478 -6.52 2.16 4.39
N ASP A 479 -6.14 2.76 5.52
CA ASP A 479 -5.49 2.08 6.64
C ASP A 479 -4.16 1.41 6.22
N LEU A 480 -3.46 2.03 5.27
CA LEU A 480 -2.15 1.62 4.79
C LEU A 480 -1.04 2.40 5.50
N PRO A 481 0.11 1.77 5.81
CA PRO A 481 1.25 2.47 6.37
C PRO A 481 1.79 3.52 5.38
N TYR A 482 2.60 4.45 5.90
CA TYR A 482 3.21 5.46 5.05
C TYR A 482 4.03 4.84 3.92
N HIS A 483 3.81 5.34 2.70
CA HIS A 483 4.56 4.93 1.52
C HIS A 483 4.77 6.14 0.61
N ARG A 484 6.00 6.30 0.13
CA ARG A 484 6.33 7.36 -0.84
C ARG A 484 6.22 6.82 -2.25
N ILE A 485 5.20 7.27 -3.00
CA ILE A 485 5.08 6.93 -4.42
C ILE A 485 6.32 7.41 -5.20
N LYS A 486 6.75 6.60 -6.16
CA LYS A 486 7.94 6.83 -6.99
C LYS A 486 7.57 7.49 -8.32
N ASP A 487 6.58 6.92 -9.01
CA ASP A 487 6.06 7.45 -10.26
C ASP A 487 4.94 8.44 -9.98
N THR A 488 5.19 9.71 -10.28
CA THR A 488 4.24 10.82 -10.12
C THR A 488 3.59 11.23 -11.45
N SER A 489 3.81 10.47 -12.52
CA SER A 489 3.30 10.80 -13.85
C SER A 489 1.80 10.54 -13.97
N ALA A 490 1.08 11.55 -14.45
CA ALA A 490 -0.34 11.42 -14.77
C ALA A 490 -0.56 10.48 -15.96
N LYS A 491 -1.58 9.62 -15.86
CA LYS A 491 -1.93 8.63 -16.88
C LYS A 491 -3.10 9.11 -17.74
N ASN A 492 -3.13 8.67 -18.99
CA ASN A 492 -4.18 9.00 -19.98
C ASN A 492 -4.38 10.51 -20.19
N THR A 493 -3.29 11.29 -20.13
CA THR A 493 -3.30 12.71 -20.49
C THR A 493 -3.41 12.85 -22.01
N ARG A 494 -4.18 13.84 -22.45
CA ARG A 494 -4.34 14.19 -23.86
C ARG A 494 -4.44 15.70 -23.99
N LYS A 495 -3.92 16.23 -25.08
CA LYS A 495 -4.17 17.62 -25.49
C LYS A 495 -5.43 17.65 -26.33
N TYR A 496 -6.26 18.66 -26.12
CA TYR A 496 -7.47 18.90 -26.87
C TYR A 496 -7.47 20.38 -27.29
N ASP A 497 -8.23 20.69 -28.33
CA ASP A 497 -8.49 22.07 -28.71
C ASP A 497 -9.17 22.83 -27.56
N PRO A 498 -9.03 24.16 -27.49
CA PRO A 498 -9.73 24.93 -26.47
C PRO A 498 -11.24 24.83 -26.66
N ILE A 499 -11.98 24.81 -25.54
CA ILE A 499 -13.43 24.96 -25.53
C ILE A 499 -13.75 26.37 -26.01
N ASP A 500 -14.75 26.51 -26.89
CA ASP A 500 -15.32 27.80 -27.24
C ASP A 500 -15.75 28.58 -25.98
N ASP A 501 -15.40 29.87 -25.93
CA ASP A 501 -15.59 30.70 -24.72
C ASP A 501 -17.07 30.87 -24.36
N ALA A 502 -17.98 30.92 -25.34
CA ALA A 502 -19.42 31.02 -25.08
C ALA A 502 -19.96 29.71 -24.49
N VAL A 503 -19.53 28.56 -25.02
CA VAL A 503 -19.89 27.24 -24.48
C VAL A 503 -19.34 27.05 -23.06
N ARG A 504 -18.09 27.50 -22.82
CA ARG A 504 -17.49 27.51 -21.48
C ARG A 504 -18.30 28.34 -20.50
N ALA A 505 -18.61 29.59 -20.85
CA ALA A 505 -19.40 30.48 -20.00
C ALA A 505 -20.79 29.90 -19.70
N LYS A 506 -21.45 29.31 -20.70
CA LYS A 506 -22.75 28.62 -20.56
C LYS A 506 -22.67 27.47 -19.55
N LEU A 507 -21.67 26.58 -19.68
CA LEU A 507 -21.49 25.47 -18.75
C LEU A 507 -21.07 25.91 -17.35
N THR A 508 -20.21 26.93 -17.22
CA THR A 508 -19.83 27.50 -15.91
C THR A 508 -21.07 28.04 -15.19
N ALA A 509 -21.90 28.84 -15.88
CA ALA A 509 -23.14 29.36 -15.30
C ALA A 509 -24.12 28.24 -14.92
N PHE A 510 -24.23 27.20 -15.75
CA PHE A 510 -25.07 26.03 -15.48
C PHE A 510 -24.60 25.26 -14.23
N TYR A 511 -23.29 25.00 -14.09
CA TYR A 511 -22.77 24.21 -12.97
C TYR A 511 -22.64 24.99 -11.66
N ALA A 512 -22.54 26.32 -11.70
CA ALA A 512 -22.32 27.16 -10.53
C ALA A 512 -23.19 26.78 -9.30
N PRO A 513 -24.54 26.69 -9.40
CA PRO A 513 -25.35 26.37 -8.23
C PRO A 513 -25.20 24.91 -7.76
N TYR A 514 -24.82 23.97 -8.65
CA TYR A 514 -24.52 22.59 -8.28
C TYR A 514 -23.13 22.47 -7.62
N ASN A 515 -22.18 23.30 -8.04
CA ASN A 515 -20.85 23.38 -7.44
C ASN A 515 -20.92 23.95 -6.02
N GLU A 516 -21.79 24.93 -5.75
CA GLU A 516 -22.01 25.41 -4.38
C GLU A 516 -22.46 24.28 -3.43
N ARG A 517 -23.37 23.41 -3.89
CA ARG A 517 -23.76 22.22 -3.12
C ARG A 517 -22.59 21.25 -2.95
N LEU A 518 -21.74 21.09 -3.96
CA LEU A 518 -20.53 20.27 -3.88
C LEU A 518 -19.54 20.83 -2.84
N TYR A 519 -19.37 22.15 -2.76
CA TYR A 519 -18.46 22.78 -1.80
C TYR A 519 -18.91 22.53 -0.36
N THR A 520 -20.22 22.52 -0.12
CA THR A 520 -20.79 22.10 1.17
C THR A 520 -20.42 20.65 1.50
N LEU A 521 -20.54 19.72 0.54
CA LEU A 521 -20.14 18.32 0.75
C LEU A 521 -18.63 18.13 0.97
N LEU A 522 -17.81 18.95 0.30
CA LEU A 522 -16.36 18.93 0.42
C LEU A 522 -15.85 19.68 1.67
N GLU A 523 -16.70 20.48 2.32
CA GLU A 523 -16.34 21.41 3.39
C GLU A 523 -15.24 22.41 2.98
N ARG A 524 -15.18 22.75 1.69
CA ARG A 524 -14.25 23.73 1.12
C ARG A 524 -14.74 24.23 -0.23
N ASN A 525 -14.49 25.51 -0.52
CA ASN A 525 -14.68 26.08 -1.85
C ASN A 525 -13.40 25.88 -2.68
N ILE A 526 -13.55 25.29 -3.88
CA ILE A 526 -12.44 24.99 -4.79
C ILE A 526 -12.45 25.82 -6.08
N GLY A 527 -13.41 26.76 -6.23
CA GLY A 527 -13.41 27.77 -7.29
C GLY A 527 -13.66 27.27 -8.72
N TRP A 528 -14.50 26.24 -8.88
CA TRP A 528 -14.89 25.64 -10.17
C TRP A 528 -16.07 26.30 -10.86
#